data_AF-A0A930FZG3-F1
#
_entry.id   AF-A0A930FZG3-F1
#
_cell.length_a   1.000
_cell.length_b   1.000
_cell.length_c   1.000
_cell.angle_alpha   90.00
_cell.angle_beta   90.00
_cell.angle_gamma   90.00
#
_symmetry.space_group_name_H-M   'P 1'
#
loop_
_entity.id
_entity.type
_entity.pdbx_description
1 polymer ?
#
loop_
_entity_poly.entity_id
_entity_poly.type
_entity_poly.pdbx_seq_one_letter_code
_entity_poly.pdbx_strand_id
1 'polypeptide(L)' 'MSTDKACSLPSAGTVVVYRGRSGKSERNVRVLAEASGGRMVVEAIGRQGVPVRLTIKQENLRPLQPGLF' A
#
# COMPACT_ATOMS: atom_id res chain seq x y z
N MET A 1 -26.10 0.66 -14.62
CA MET A 1 -25.12 1.69 -14.23
C MET A 1 -23.87 0.97 -13.75
N SER A 2 -23.04 0.56 -14.68
CA SER A 2 -21.85 -0.26 -14.42
C SER A 2 -20.85 0.58 -13.64
N THR A 3 -20.56 0.18 -12.40
CA THR A 3 -19.53 0.80 -11.57
C THR A 3 -18.17 0.53 -12.22
N ASP A 4 -17.73 1.45 -13.08
CA ASP A 4 -16.32 1.54 -13.43
C ASP A 4 -15.58 1.97 -12.16
N LYS A 5 -15.27 0.98 -11.32
CA LYS A 5 -14.40 1.14 -10.18
C LYS A 5 -13.00 1.23 -10.77
N ALA A 6 -12.72 2.36 -11.45
CA ALA A 6 -11.38 2.74 -11.84
C ALA A 6 -10.51 2.44 -10.62
N CYS A 7 -9.61 1.48 -10.77
CA CYS A 7 -8.72 1.01 -9.73
C CYS A 7 -7.75 2.17 -9.47
N SER A 8 -8.22 3.20 -8.76
CA SER A 8 -7.46 4.40 -8.52
C SER A 8 -6.22 3.97 -7.76
N LEU A 9 -5.08 4.11 -8.44
CA LEU A 9 -3.78 3.90 -7.83
C LEU A 9 -3.74 4.76 -6.57
N PRO A 10 -3.32 4.21 -5.42
CA PRO A 10 -3.23 5.01 -4.22
C PRO A 10 -2.22 6.13 -4.47
N SER A 11 -2.66 7.37 -4.25
CA SER A 11 -1.85 8.56 -4.50
C SER A 11 -0.60 8.58 -3.61
N ALA A 12 0.44 9.28 -4.07
CA ALA A 12 1.58 9.59 -3.22
C ALA A 12 1.12 10.27 -1.92
N GLY A 13 1.70 9.87 -0.81
CA GLY A 13 1.32 10.31 0.53
C GLY A 13 0.23 9.49 1.21
N THR A 14 -0.55 8.69 0.48
CA THR A 14 -1.62 7.86 1.04
C THR A 14 -1.05 6.71 1.86
N VAL A 15 -1.62 6.48 3.04
CA VAL A 15 -1.33 5.29 3.86
C VAL A 15 -2.26 4.16 3.45
N VAL A 16 -1.68 3.01 3.16
CA VAL A 16 -2.36 1.79 2.71
C VAL A 16 -1.88 0.60 3.51
N VAL A 17 -2.65 -0.49 3.47
CA VAL A 17 -2.26 -1.76 4.08
C VAL A 17 -1.58 -2.62 3.02
N TYR A 18 -0.31 -2.94 3.24
CA TYR A 18 0.36 -4.01 2.52
C TYR A 18 -0.07 -5.36 3.10
N ARG A 19 -0.62 -6.22 2.25
CA ARG A 19 -0.95 -7.62 2.55
C ARG A 19 0.14 -8.53 1.98
N GLY A 20 1.02 -9.01 2.86
CA GLY A 20 2.06 -9.95 2.49
C GLY A 20 1.52 -11.35 2.13
N ARG A 21 2.44 -12.23 1.71
CA ARG A 21 2.11 -13.59 1.26
C ARG A 21 1.59 -14.50 2.38
N SER A 22 1.89 -14.19 3.65
CA SER A 22 1.29 -14.86 4.81
C SER A 22 0.27 -13.93 5.48
N GLY A 23 -0.86 -14.49 5.95
CA GLY A 23 -1.96 -13.73 6.54
C GLY A 23 -1.60 -12.93 7.82
N LYS A 24 -0.44 -13.19 8.42
CA LYS A 24 0.09 -12.43 9.58
C LYS A 24 1.00 -11.25 9.18
N SER A 25 1.22 -11.04 7.89
CA SER A 25 2.16 -10.05 7.36
C SER A 25 1.47 -8.79 6.85
N GLU A 26 0.35 -8.39 7.45
CA GLU A 26 -0.24 -7.09 7.15
C GLU A 26 0.57 -5.96 7.82
N ARG A 27 0.84 -4.90 7.06
CA ARG A 27 1.63 -3.75 7.51
C ARG A 27 1.07 -2.48 6.91
N ASN A 28 1.00 -1.42 7.71
CA ASN A 28 0.72 -0.09 7.18
C ASN A 28 1.96 0.44 6.48
N VAL A 29 1.79 0.96 5.27
CA VAL A 29 2.84 1.53 4.45
C VAL A 29 2.34 2.84 3.84
N ARG A 30 3.24 3.78 3.61
CA ARG A 30 2.94 5.05 2.95
C ARG A 30 3.40 4.99 1.52
N VAL A 31 2.52 5.28 0.57
CA VAL A 31 2.90 5.38 -0.85
C VAL A 31 3.75 6.62 -1.05
N LEU A 32 4.88 6.46 -1.73
CA LEU A 32 5.76 7.57 -2.11
C LEU A 32 5.60 7.92 -3.59
N ALA A 33 5.50 6.91 -4.46
CA ALA A 33 5.37 7.10 -5.89
C ALA A 33 4.81 5.85 -6.58
N GLU A 34 4.29 6.03 -7.79
CA GLU A 34 4.08 4.95 -8.74
C GLU A 34 5.44 4.43 -9.26
N ALA A 35 5.54 3.13 -9.52
CA ALA A 35 6.67 2.47 -10.13
C ALA A 35 6.24 1.63 -11.34
N SER A 36 7.21 1.26 -12.17
CA SER A 36 6.95 0.51 -13.40
C SER A 36 6.36 -0.88 -13.16
N GLY A 37 5.44 -1.27 -14.06
CA GLY A 37 4.82 -2.59 -14.09
C GLY A 37 3.81 -2.83 -12.98
N GLY A 38 2.95 -1.83 -12.67
CA GLY A 38 1.89 -1.96 -11.66
C GLY A 38 2.43 -2.10 -10.24
N ARG A 39 3.54 -1.42 -9.95
CA ARG A 39 4.19 -1.42 -8.64
C ARG A 39 4.14 -0.02 -8.04
N MET A 40 4.30 0.05 -6.73
CA MET A 40 4.39 1.29 -5.97
C MET A 40 5.69 1.30 -5.17
N VAL A 41 6.35 2.45 -5.13
CA VAL A 41 7.38 2.71 -4.11
C VAL A 41 6.65 3.12 -2.84
N VAL A 42 6.92 2.41 -1.75
CA VAL A 42 6.31 2.67 -0.44
C VAL A 42 7.38 2.81 0.63
N GLU A 43 7.02 3.52 1.69
CA GLU A 43 7.77 3.58 2.93
C GLU A 43 7.05 2.74 4.00
N ALA A 44 7.81 1.91 4.69
CA ALA A 44 7.35 1.08 5.80
C ALA A 44 8.27 1.27 7.01
N ILE A 45 7.84 0.84 8.19
CA ILE A 45 8.72 0.78 9.36
C ILE A 45 9.44 -0.58 9.39
N GLY A 46 10.76 -0.54 9.27
CA GLY A 46 11.62 -1.72 9.32
C GLY A 46 11.71 -2.29 10.72
N ARG A 47 12.35 -3.46 10.85
CA ARG A 47 12.50 -4.17 12.15
C ARG A 47 13.21 -3.36 13.23
N GLN A 48 14.08 -2.43 12.83
CA GLN A 48 14.82 -1.56 13.74
C GLN A 48 14.04 -0.28 14.12
N GLY A 49 12.76 -0.18 13.74
CA GLY A 49 11.96 1.03 13.94
C GLY A 49 12.28 2.17 12.98
N VAL A 50 13.19 1.95 12.02
CA VAL A 50 13.63 2.96 11.05
C VAL A 50 12.78 2.85 9.76
N PRO A 51 12.42 3.98 9.11
CA PRO A 51 11.77 3.95 7.81
C PRO A 51 12.61 3.23 6.75
N VAL A 52 11.98 2.36 5.98
CA VAL A 52 12.57 1.63 4.86
C VAL A 52 11.72 1.80 3.61
N ARG A 53 12.37 1.89 2.45
CA ARG A 53 11.70 2.01 1.15
C ARG A 53 11.68 0.69 0.43
N LEU A 54 10.52 0.32 -0.09
CA LEU A 54 10.27 -0.95 -0.76
C LEU A 54 9.47 -0.72 -2.04
N THR A 55 9.70 -1.57 -3.04
CA THR A 55 8.85 -1.61 -4.24
C THR A 55 7.89 -2.78 -4.11
N ILE A 56 6.59 -2.52 -4.16
CA ILE A 56 5.53 -3.51 -3.90
C ILE A 56 4.54 -3.52 -5.06
N LYS A 57 4.03 -4.69 -5.43
CA LYS A 57 2.94 -4.79 -6.41
C LYS A 57 1.67 -4.14 -5.89
N GLN A 58 0.98 -3.37 -6.73
CA GLN A 58 -0.28 -2.72 -6.38
C GLN A 58 -1.33 -3.71 -5.86
N GLU A 59 -1.39 -4.93 -6.42
CA GLU A 59 -2.35 -5.98 -6.01
C GLU A 59 -2.23 -6.40 -4.53
N ASN A 60 -1.07 -6.16 -3.92
CA ASN A 60 -0.81 -6.44 -2.51
C ASN A 60 -1.14 -5.25 -1.60
N LEU A 61 -1.58 -4.12 -2.16
CA LEU A 61 -1.99 -2.94 -1.39
C LEU A 61 -3.50 -2.91 -1.29
N ARG A 62 -3.99 -2.60 -0.08
CA ARG A 62 -5.41 -2.41 0.21
C ARG A 62 -5.63 -1.05 0.83
N PRO A 63 -6.74 -0.36 0.51
CA PRO A 63 -7.12 0.83 1.24
C PRO A 63 -7.14 0.53 2.74
N LEU A 64 -6.67 1.49 3.54
CA LEU A 64 -6.84 1.41 4.99
C LEU A 64 -8.34 1.30 5.27
N GLN A 65 -8.74 0.36 6.13
CA GLN A 65 -10.14 0.28 6.52
C GLN A 65 -10.51 1.59 7.24
N PRO A 66 -11.66 2.19 6.93
CA PRO A 66 -12.11 3.37 7.65
C PRO A 66 -12.18 3.03 9.14
N GLY A 67 -11.54 3.86 9.96
CA GLY A 67 -11.63 3.73 11.41
C GLY A 67 -13.07 3.94 11.87
N LEU A 68 -13.42 3.32 13.00
CA LEU A 68 -14.74 3.44 13.63
C LEU A 68 -14.98 4.77 14.37
N PHE A 69 -14.02 5.71 14.28
CA PHE A 69 -14.05 7.00 14.97
C PHE A 69 -13.56 8.10 14.04
#